data_AF-A0AB34JAV0-F1
#
_entry.id   AF-A0AB34JAV0-F1
#
_cell.length_a   1.000
_cell.length_b   1.000
_cell.length_c   1.000
_cell.angle_alpha   90.00
_cell.angle_beta   90.00
_cell.angle_gamma   90.00
#
_symmetry.space_group_name_H-M   'P 1'
#
loop_
_entity.id
_entity.type
_entity.pdbx_description
1 polymer ?
#
loop_
_entity_poly.entity_id
_entity_poly.type
_entity_poly.pdbx_seq_one_letter_code
_entity_poly.pdbx_strand_id
1 'polypeptide(L)'
;MQSSLRISEVKFGVVPPLSPLTAEATPSKRQRCAPETPTATPPPPLPPVTAQPSGPTPSPSITKSASLADLTDHATLHSMPLTIVIFGATGDLARKKLFPSLYQLCMQGHLPSHLNIVGYGRSPVDLPAFIAKQCVNIKENRRALRLEHFTSRIQFHAGGYDAPPSYQSLDLTIRAYEEAHPSGKPGNRLFFLSVPPAVFGTVAEMISQHARAERGAFTRLMIEKPFGRDLQTFHELNQLTARHFEETQLFRIDHYLGKEVLLNISTLRWANSVFEPLWTREHIHSVQITFKENLGTEGRGGYFDGVGIVRDVIQNHLLQAFMFLAMDAPQTMCASDIVEMKVALLRSVKCVELQHTFLGQFAAGNGEKGYLDDETTPAGSRCPTFAACVLSVDNERWRGVPFLLTAGKGLDERLCEVRVRFKPQPYNKMMGVDAHNELVMRVQPDEALYMVAVAKTPGISAGVGRDERRTPVAMGLRYASQFGDGSPFVSGDAYERMLLNAARGDQALSVSAAELFESWRIFTPMLHQIDQEKPQPVVHAFGELPAGFIEWTESHGIDISPPARHWSAAEAEAHAAAAIAAAKAAEEAAARARAEEAKQADPFSDPSFML
;
A
#
# COMPACT_ATOMS: atom_id res chain seq x y z
N MET A 1 51.49 14.19 -29.80
CA MET A 1 51.29 15.07 -30.98
C MET A 1 50.21 16.10 -30.62
N GLN A 2 50.63 17.27 -30.11
CA GLN A 2 50.31 18.63 -30.60
C GLN A 2 48.82 18.88 -30.94
N SER A 3 48.09 19.72 -30.21
CA SER A 3 48.12 21.20 -30.32
C SER A 3 47.27 21.82 -29.19
N SER A 4 47.84 22.62 -28.28
CA SER A 4 47.89 24.11 -28.24
C SER A 4 46.52 24.83 -28.15
N LEU A 5 46.11 25.29 -26.96
CA LEU A 5 46.22 26.68 -26.45
C LEU A 5 45.15 27.67 -26.99
N ARG A 6 44.33 28.23 -26.09
CA ARG A 6 44.35 29.68 -25.76
C ARG A 6 43.49 30.01 -24.53
N ILE A 7 44.14 30.76 -23.64
CA ILE A 7 43.64 31.47 -22.46
C ILE A 7 43.28 32.89 -22.89
N SER A 8 42.27 33.50 -22.27
CA SER A 8 42.23 34.96 -22.08
C SER A 8 41.51 35.32 -20.78
N GLU A 9 42.26 35.97 -19.91
CA GLU A 9 41.93 36.49 -18.58
C GLU A 9 41.17 37.83 -18.61
N VAL A 10 40.25 37.97 -17.62
CA VAL A 10 40.10 39.05 -16.62
C VAL A 10 39.87 40.51 -17.08
N LYS A 11 38.81 41.14 -16.52
CA LYS A 11 38.92 42.45 -15.82
C LYS A 11 37.74 42.75 -14.88
N PHE A 12 38.10 43.21 -13.68
CA PHE A 12 37.28 43.68 -12.56
C PHE A 12 36.80 45.14 -12.72
N GLY A 13 35.72 45.51 -12.02
CA GLY A 13 35.35 46.86 -11.58
C GLY A 13 34.12 46.77 -10.66
N VAL A 14 34.23 46.85 -9.33
CA VAL A 14 34.40 48.01 -8.41
C VAL A 14 33.23 49.01 -8.41
N VAL A 15 32.54 49.03 -7.26
CA VAL A 15 31.40 49.81 -6.73
C VAL A 15 31.85 51.26 -6.36
N PRO A 16 31.00 52.33 -6.27
CA PRO A 16 30.39 52.76 -4.98
C PRO A 16 29.07 53.64 -5.14
N PRO A 17 28.50 54.34 -4.13
CA PRO A 17 27.06 54.19 -3.76
C PRO A 17 26.28 55.53 -3.54
N LEU A 18 25.06 55.40 -2.96
CA LEU A 18 24.27 56.38 -2.15
C LEU A 18 23.42 57.51 -2.82
N SER A 19 22.08 57.34 -2.72
CA SER A 19 21.03 58.21 -2.10
C SER A 19 20.90 59.72 -2.46
N PRO A 20 19.86 60.47 -1.99
CA PRO A 20 18.42 60.23 -1.76
C PRO A 20 17.55 61.34 -2.46
N LEU A 21 16.22 61.37 -2.24
CA LEU A 21 15.31 62.56 -2.17
C LEU A 21 13.85 62.04 -2.29
N THR A 22 13.05 61.90 -1.22
CA THR A 22 12.26 62.92 -0.49
C THR A 22 11.70 64.05 -1.34
N ALA A 23 10.36 64.21 -1.34
CA ALA A 23 9.64 65.35 -0.77
C ALA A 23 8.18 65.32 -1.29
N GLU A 24 7.16 65.16 -0.44
CA GLU A 24 6.39 66.25 0.22
C GLU A 24 5.09 66.55 -0.56
N ALA A 25 3.95 66.95 0.00
CA ALA A 25 3.53 67.13 1.38
C ALA A 25 2.05 67.59 1.44
N THR A 26 1.32 67.11 2.47
CA THR A 26 0.52 67.92 3.44
C THR A 26 -0.78 68.65 3.03
N PRO A 27 -1.53 69.29 3.97
CA PRO A 27 -1.98 68.85 5.32
C PRO A 27 -3.41 69.35 5.71
N SER A 28 -3.96 68.88 6.84
CA SER A 28 -4.38 69.70 8.01
C SER A 28 -4.83 68.75 9.15
N LYS A 29 -4.24 68.67 10.36
CA LYS A 29 -4.10 69.62 11.51
C LYS A 29 -5.49 70.14 11.97
N ARG A 30 -6.00 69.82 13.16
CA ARG A 30 -5.44 70.20 14.49
C ARG A 30 -6.19 69.55 15.69
N GLN A 31 -5.40 69.18 16.71
CA GLN A 31 -5.49 69.49 18.17
C GLN A 31 -6.77 69.11 18.97
N ARG A 32 -6.74 68.78 20.27
CA ARG A 32 -5.75 68.42 21.32
C ARG A 32 -6.58 68.01 22.58
N CYS A 33 -5.89 67.45 23.57
CA CYS A 33 -6.22 67.36 25.01
C CYS A 33 -6.82 66.05 25.54
N ALA A 34 -6.08 65.49 26.50
CA ALA A 34 -6.52 64.58 27.57
C ALA A 34 -6.48 65.38 28.91
N PRO A 35 -6.85 64.83 30.08
CA PRO A 35 -7.65 63.64 30.40
C PRO A 35 -8.85 63.97 31.34
N GLU A 36 -9.80 63.04 31.50
CA GLU A 36 -10.43 62.65 32.79
C GLU A 36 -11.64 61.71 32.56
N THR A 37 -11.72 60.68 33.41
CA THR A 37 -12.68 59.55 33.41
C THR A 37 -14.15 59.96 33.61
N PRO A 38 -15.09 59.18 33.05
CA PRO A 38 -16.10 58.57 33.93
C PRO A 38 -16.49 57.12 33.57
N THR A 39 -16.54 56.31 34.62
CA THR A 39 -17.49 55.20 34.91
C THR A 39 -18.22 54.51 33.74
N ALA A 40 -17.86 53.25 33.51
CA ALA A 40 -18.60 52.30 32.69
C ALA A 40 -19.73 51.63 33.50
N THR A 41 -20.96 51.69 32.98
CA THR A 41 -22.05 50.77 33.35
C THR A 41 -22.02 49.57 32.41
N PRO A 42 -22.05 48.33 32.91
CA PRO A 42 -22.05 47.15 32.05
C PRO A 42 -23.44 46.92 31.42
N PRO A 43 -23.50 46.29 30.22
CA PRO A 43 -24.76 45.88 29.61
C PRO A 43 -25.42 44.75 30.44
N PRO A 44 -26.75 44.56 30.32
CA PRO A 44 -27.50 43.63 31.16
C PRO A 44 -27.05 42.18 30.93
N PRO A 45 -27.12 41.32 31.98
CA PRO A 45 -26.71 39.93 31.87
C PRO A 45 -27.65 39.18 30.94
N LEU A 46 -27.06 38.45 30.00
CA LEU A 46 -27.76 37.45 29.18
C LEU A 46 -28.36 36.37 30.09
N PRO A 47 -29.55 35.83 29.74
CA PRO A 47 -30.19 34.80 30.54
C PRO A 47 -29.29 33.55 30.64
N PRO A 48 -29.37 32.80 31.75
CA PRO A 48 -28.52 31.64 31.96
C PRO A 48 -28.81 30.59 30.89
N VAL A 49 -27.82 30.36 30.03
CA VAL A 49 -27.79 29.19 29.15
C VAL A 49 -27.62 27.98 30.05
N THR A 50 -28.72 27.31 30.35
CA THR A 50 -28.70 25.93 30.82
C THR A 50 -27.96 25.11 29.78
N ALA A 51 -26.71 24.77 30.09
CA ALA A 51 -25.92 23.80 29.34
C ALA A 51 -26.64 22.45 29.40
N GLN A 52 -27.43 22.17 28.36
CA GLN A 52 -27.76 20.81 28.01
C GLN A 52 -26.44 20.14 27.60
N PRO A 53 -26.06 19.00 28.19
CA PRO A 53 -24.90 18.27 27.71
C PRO A 53 -25.21 17.79 26.29
N SER A 54 -24.58 18.41 25.30
CA SER A 54 -24.50 17.84 23.95
C SER A 54 -23.79 16.50 24.10
N GLY A 55 -24.56 15.42 24.05
CA GLY A 55 -24.04 14.06 24.11
C GLY A 55 -23.01 13.81 23.02
N PRO A 56 -22.15 12.80 23.18
CA PRO A 56 -21.16 12.44 22.18
C PRO A 56 -21.88 12.11 20.87
N THR A 57 -21.44 12.74 19.77
CA THR A 57 -21.73 12.27 18.41
C THR A 57 -21.42 10.78 18.35
N PRO A 58 -22.34 9.91 17.90
CA PRO A 58 -22.12 8.48 17.94
C PRO A 58 -20.95 8.16 17.00
N SER A 59 -19.84 7.72 17.59
CA SER A 59 -18.88 6.90 16.86
C SER A 59 -19.66 5.68 16.34
N PRO A 60 -19.47 5.24 15.09
CA PRO A 60 -20.13 4.02 14.61
C PRO A 60 -19.71 2.86 15.52
N SER A 61 -20.63 2.39 16.35
CA SER A 61 -20.41 1.24 17.21
C SER A 61 -20.41 -0.01 16.35
N ILE A 62 -19.27 -0.71 16.30
CA ILE A 62 -19.16 -2.01 15.64
C ILE A 62 -19.92 -3.02 16.50
N THR A 63 -21.14 -3.37 16.11
CA THR A 63 -21.90 -4.44 16.77
C THR A 63 -21.24 -5.80 16.46
N LYS A 64 -20.62 -6.43 17.48
CA LYS A 64 -19.88 -7.70 17.37
C LYS A 64 -20.66 -8.86 16.72
N SER A 65 -22.00 -8.84 16.72
CA SER A 65 -22.79 -9.94 16.12
C SER A 65 -22.95 -9.85 14.61
N ALA A 66 -22.60 -8.74 13.97
CA ALA A 66 -22.80 -8.55 12.52
C ALA A 66 -21.63 -9.08 11.67
N SER A 67 -20.41 -9.19 12.20
CA SER A 67 -19.22 -9.51 11.39
C SER A 67 -19.09 -10.97 10.98
N LEU A 68 -19.69 -11.91 11.73
CA LEU A 68 -19.79 -13.32 11.35
C LEU A 68 -20.96 -13.60 10.39
N ALA A 69 -21.93 -12.68 10.30
CA ALA A 69 -23.22 -12.94 9.65
C ALA A 69 -23.18 -12.94 8.12
N ASP A 70 -22.12 -12.39 7.50
CA ASP A 70 -21.97 -12.32 6.03
C ASP A 70 -20.81 -13.21 5.51
N LEU A 71 -20.23 -14.07 6.35
CA LEU A 71 -19.22 -15.03 5.89
C LEU A 71 -19.88 -16.13 5.05
N THR A 72 -19.36 -16.31 3.84
CA THR A 72 -19.75 -17.37 2.92
C THR A 72 -18.67 -18.44 2.92
N ASP A 73 -18.98 -19.61 3.49
CA ASP A 73 -18.06 -20.73 3.45
C ASP A 73 -17.89 -21.26 2.01
N HIS A 74 -16.91 -22.15 1.85
CA HIS A 74 -16.42 -22.56 0.54
C HIS A 74 -17.46 -23.42 -0.17
N ALA A 75 -18.15 -24.29 0.57
CA ALA A 75 -19.20 -25.14 0.02
C ALA A 75 -20.42 -24.30 -0.37
N THR A 76 -20.80 -23.34 0.47
CA THR A 76 -21.90 -22.42 0.16
C THR A 76 -21.60 -21.59 -1.08
N LEU A 77 -20.41 -20.98 -1.17
CA LEU A 77 -19.97 -20.19 -2.33
C LEU A 77 -20.04 -21.02 -3.62
N HIS A 78 -19.52 -22.25 -3.61
CA HIS A 78 -19.53 -23.14 -4.77
C HIS A 78 -20.91 -23.70 -5.13
N SER A 79 -21.89 -23.65 -4.22
CA SER A 79 -23.24 -24.16 -4.47
C SER A 79 -24.15 -23.18 -5.24
N MET A 80 -23.66 -21.97 -5.50
CA MET A 80 -24.41 -20.85 -6.09
C MET A 80 -23.65 -20.25 -7.28
N PRO A 81 -24.36 -19.66 -8.25
CA PRO A 81 -23.72 -18.83 -9.27
C PRO A 81 -22.94 -17.68 -8.64
N LEU A 82 -21.84 -17.26 -9.28
CA LEU A 82 -21.14 -16.03 -8.94
C LEU A 82 -20.94 -15.19 -10.20
N THR A 83 -21.35 -13.93 -10.15
CA THR A 83 -21.03 -12.93 -11.17
C THR A 83 -20.09 -11.89 -10.59
N ILE A 84 -18.95 -11.66 -11.25
CA ILE A 84 -17.99 -10.60 -10.92
C ILE A 84 -18.03 -9.56 -12.03
N VAL A 85 -18.47 -8.35 -11.72
CA VAL A 85 -18.54 -7.22 -12.66
C VAL A 85 -17.41 -6.25 -12.40
N ILE A 86 -16.60 -5.95 -13.41
CA ILE A 86 -15.45 -5.03 -13.31
C ILE A 86 -15.79 -3.73 -14.04
N PHE A 87 -16.12 -2.68 -13.30
CA PHE A 87 -16.26 -1.33 -13.86
C PHE A 87 -14.88 -0.77 -14.23
N GLY A 88 -14.78 -0.17 -15.42
CA GLY A 88 -13.50 0.31 -15.94
C GLY A 88 -12.60 -0.83 -16.44
N ALA A 89 -13.20 -1.94 -16.91
CA ALA A 89 -12.48 -3.15 -17.30
C ALA A 89 -11.49 -2.98 -18.47
N THR A 90 -11.54 -1.87 -19.21
CA THR A 90 -10.56 -1.55 -20.26
C THR A 90 -9.26 -0.95 -19.70
N GLY A 91 -9.24 -0.60 -18.41
CA GLY A 91 -8.15 0.08 -17.73
C GLY A 91 -6.93 -0.79 -17.41
N ASP A 92 -5.86 -0.11 -17.00
CA ASP A 92 -4.56 -0.74 -16.74
C ASP A 92 -4.58 -1.67 -15.53
N LEU A 93 -5.33 -1.33 -14.48
CA LEU A 93 -5.46 -2.17 -13.30
C LEU A 93 -6.13 -3.51 -13.63
N ALA A 94 -7.20 -3.49 -14.42
CA ALA A 94 -7.88 -4.70 -14.87
C ALA A 94 -6.91 -5.63 -15.64
N ARG A 95 -6.19 -5.07 -16.62
CA ARG A 95 -5.20 -5.78 -17.45
C ARG A 95 -4.03 -6.36 -16.66
N LYS A 96 -3.45 -5.56 -15.75
CA LYS A 96 -2.19 -5.89 -15.06
C LYS A 96 -2.42 -6.75 -13.82
N LYS A 97 -3.60 -6.66 -13.20
CA LYS A 97 -3.89 -7.27 -11.89
C LYS A 97 -5.17 -8.10 -11.88
N LEU A 98 -6.34 -7.51 -12.16
CA LEU A 98 -7.62 -8.18 -11.88
C LEU A 98 -7.87 -9.43 -12.73
N PHE A 99 -7.72 -9.36 -14.06
CA PHE A 99 -7.91 -10.53 -14.92
C PHE A 99 -6.88 -11.65 -14.65
N PRO A 100 -5.58 -11.35 -14.49
CA PRO A 100 -4.61 -12.33 -14.01
C PRO A 100 -4.98 -12.97 -12.68
N SER A 101 -5.43 -12.19 -11.69
CA SER A 101 -5.83 -12.72 -10.39
C SER A 101 -7.07 -13.62 -10.47
N LEU A 102 -8.09 -13.22 -11.24
CA LEU A 102 -9.27 -14.05 -11.46
C LEU A 102 -8.93 -15.38 -12.13
N TYR A 103 -8.00 -15.36 -13.09
CA TYR A 103 -7.50 -16.58 -13.72
C TYR A 103 -6.83 -17.51 -12.70
N GLN A 104 -5.95 -16.99 -11.85
CA GLN A 104 -5.29 -17.79 -10.79
C GLN A 104 -6.29 -18.39 -9.80
N LEU A 105 -7.29 -17.61 -9.38
CA LEU A 105 -8.34 -18.11 -8.48
C LEU A 105 -9.21 -19.20 -9.11
N CYS A 106 -9.58 -19.04 -10.39
CA CYS A 106 -10.29 -20.09 -11.14
C CYS A 106 -9.43 -21.35 -11.26
N MET A 107 -8.14 -21.14 -11.53
CA MET A 107 -7.16 -22.20 -11.71
C MET A 107 -6.98 -23.06 -10.47
N GLN A 108 -6.97 -22.42 -9.30
CA GLN A 108 -6.82 -23.08 -8.00
C GLN A 108 -8.16 -23.61 -7.45
N GLY A 109 -9.27 -23.45 -8.18
CA GLY A 109 -10.59 -23.89 -7.75
C GLY A 109 -11.15 -23.11 -6.55
N HIS A 110 -10.69 -21.87 -6.34
CA HIS A 110 -11.15 -21.01 -5.25
C HIS A 110 -12.46 -20.27 -5.56
N LEU A 111 -12.85 -20.21 -6.82
CA LEU A 111 -14.12 -19.63 -7.28
C LEU A 111 -15.06 -20.74 -7.80
N PRO A 112 -16.39 -20.51 -7.79
CA PRO A 112 -17.36 -21.44 -8.33
C PRO A 112 -17.08 -21.82 -9.79
N SER A 113 -17.47 -23.03 -10.19
CA SER A 113 -17.38 -23.46 -11.59
C SER A 113 -18.32 -22.64 -12.49
N HIS A 114 -19.49 -22.27 -11.97
CA HIS A 114 -20.48 -21.41 -12.64
C HIS A 114 -20.22 -19.93 -12.33
N LEU A 115 -19.07 -19.46 -12.84
CA LEU A 115 -18.59 -18.09 -12.69
C LEU A 115 -18.82 -17.29 -13.99
N ASN A 116 -19.44 -16.12 -13.87
CA ASN A 116 -19.55 -15.12 -14.93
C ASN A 116 -18.64 -13.92 -14.62
N ILE A 117 -17.83 -13.49 -15.58
CA ILE A 117 -16.97 -12.30 -15.46
C ILE A 117 -17.45 -11.27 -16.47
N VAL A 118 -17.94 -10.13 -16.00
CA VAL A 118 -18.48 -9.07 -16.85
C VAL A 118 -17.59 -7.84 -16.79
N GLY A 119 -16.89 -7.53 -17.87
CA GLY A 119 -16.28 -6.22 -18.04
C GLY A 119 -17.36 -5.16 -18.27
N TYR A 120 -17.27 -4.00 -17.62
CA TYR A 120 -18.19 -2.88 -17.83
C TYR A 120 -17.42 -1.61 -18.20
N GLY A 121 -17.93 -0.89 -19.21
CA GLY A 121 -17.41 0.41 -19.61
C GLY A 121 -18.39 1.21 -20.46
N ARG A 122 -18.08 2.48 -20.71
CA ARG A 122 -18.99 3.41 -21.42
C ARG A 122 -19.24 3.04 -22.89
N SER A 123 -18.23 2.50 -23.55
CA SER A 123 -18.26 2.24 -25.00
C SER A 123 -18.28 0.75 -25.28
N PRO A 124 -18.96 0.31 -26.35
CA PRO A 124 -18.84 -1.07 -26.82
C PRO A 124 -17.40 -1.39 -27.22
N VAL A 125 -17.03 -2.66 -27.06
CA VAL A 125 -15.72 -3.19 -27.44
C VAL A 125 -15.90 -4.37 -28.38
N ASP A 126 -14.91 -4.60 -29.24
CA ASP A 126 -14.76 -5.89 -29.90
C ASP A 126 -14.32 -6.93 -28.86
N LEU A 127 -15.21 -7.87 -28.50
CA LEU A 127 -15.00 -8.77 -27.35
C LEU A 127 -13.75 -9.65 -27.51
N PRO A 128 -13.47 -10.31 -28.66
CA PRO A 128 -12.23 -11.05 -28.85
C PRO A 128 -10.97 -10.18 -28.68
N ALA A 129 -10.92 -8.99 -29.27
CA ALA A 129 -9.79 -8.07 -29.11
C ALA A 129 -9.65 -7.57 -27.67
N PHE A 130 -10.77 -7.31 -26.99
CA PHE A 130 -10.79 -6.94 -25.58
C PHE A 130 -10.18 -8.05 -24.71
N ILE A 131 -10.65 -9.29 -24.85
CA ILE A 131 -10.15 -10.45 -24.10
C ILE A 131 -8.65 -10.63 -24.37
N ALA A 132 -8.22 -10.64 -25.63
CA ALA A 132 -6.82 -10.80 -26.00
C ALA A 132 -5.92 -9.72 -25.35
N LYS A 133 -6.39 -8.46 -25.34
CA LYS A 133 -5.68 -7.34 -24.71
C LYS A 133 -5.64 -7.45 -23.18
N GLN A 134 -6.75 -7.78 -22.53
CA GLN A 134 -6.85 -7.80 -21.07
C GLN A 134 -6.21 -9.03 -20.44
N CYS A 135 -6.18 -10.15 -21.16
CA CYS A 135 -5.60 -11.41 -20.69
C CYS A 135 -4.11 -11.57 -21.08
N VAL A 136 -3.49 -10.57 -21.72
CA VAL A 136 -2.11 -10.66 -22.23
C VAL A 136 -1.05 -10.99 -21.17
N ASN A 137 -1.31 -10.63 -19.91
CA ASN A 137 -0.38 -10.87 -18.80
C ASN A 137 -0.61 -12.22 -18.10
N ILE A 138 -1.56 -13.03 -18.55
CA ILE A 138 -1.83 -14.35 -17.99
C ILE A 138 -0.75 -15.32 -18.49
N LYS A 139 0.00 -15.90 -17.55
CA LYS A 139 0.98 -16.94 -17.84
C LYS A 139 0.32 -18.31 -17.66
N GLU A 140 0.06 -19.00 -18.76
CA GLU A 140 -0.47 -20.37 -18.71
C GLU A 140 0.55 -21.33 -18.10
N ASN A 141 0.07 -22.22 -17.23
CA ASN A 141 0.83 -23.38 -16.78
C ASN A 141 0.31 -24.62 -17.53
N ARG A 142 1.20 -25.47 -18.05
CA ARG A 142 0.87 -26.62 -18.92
C ARG A 142 -0.02 -27.69 -18.25
N ARG A 143 -0.18 -27.66 -16.92
CA ARG A 143 -0.98 -28.64 -16.14
C ARG A 143 -2.39 -28.15 -15.78
N ALA A 144 -2.84 -27.05 -16.36
CA ALA A 144 -3.82 -26.17 -15.76
C ALA A 144 -5.09 -25.98 -16.62
N LEU A 145 -6.15 -25.35 -16.08
CA LEU A 145 -7.32 -24.87 -16.80
C LEU A 145 -6.86 -24.15 -18.06
N ARG A 146 -7.34 -24.57 -19.23
CA ARG A 146 -6.99 -23.89 -20.48
C ARG A 146 -7.46 -22.45 -20.40
N LEU A 147 -6.62 -21.51 -20.84
CA LEU A 147 -6.99 -20.10 -20.91
C LEU A 147 -8.31 -19.89 -21.67
N GLU A 148 -8.54 -20.69 -22.71
CA GLU A 148 -9.81 -20.73 -23.48
C GLU A 148 -11.05 -20.97 -22.60
N HIS A 149 -10.95 -21.81 -21.57
CA HIS A 149 -12.05 -22.07 -20.65
C HIS A 149 -12.27 -20.93 -19.66
N PHE A 150 -11.22 -20.19 -19.31
CA PHE A 150 -11.36 -18.98 -18.52
C PHE A 150 -11.96 -17.84 -19.34
N THR A 151 -11.44 -17.62 -20.55
CA THR A 151 -11.87 -16.52 -21.42
C THR A 151 -13.30 -16.69 -21.93
N SER A 152 -13.79 -17.93 -22.07
CA SER A 152 -15.20 -18.18 -22.41
C SER A 152 -16.21 -17.71 -21.35
N ARG A 153 -15.74 -17.45 -20.12
CA ARG A 153 -16.55 -16.88 -19.02
C ARG A 153 -16.56 -15.36 -19.03
N ILE A 154 -15.81 -14.71 -19.92
CA ILE A 154 -15.68 -13.26 -19.97
C ILE A 154 -16.67 -12.67 -20.96
N GLN A 155 -17.48 -11.74 -20.47
CA GLN A 155 -18.41 -10.94 -21.26
C GLN A 155 -18.07 -9.46 -21.10
N PHE A 156 -18.66 -8.62 -21.95
CA PHE A 156 -18.55 -7.17 -21.82
C PHE A 156 -19.92 -6.51 -21.95
N HIS A 157 -20.22 -5.57 -21.06
CA HIS A 157 -21.42 -4.76 -21.07
C HIS A 157 -21.06 -3.29 -21.25
N ALA A 158 -21.64 -2.65 -22.26
CA ALA A 158 -21.43 -1.24 -22.54
C ALA A 158 -22.59 -0.39 -22.00
N GLY A 159 -22.28 0.64 -21.22
CA GLY A 159 -23.30 1.51 -20.63
C GLY A 159 -22.75 2.72 -19.90
N GLY A 160 -23.58 3.76 -19.78
CA GLY A 160 -23.26 4.94 -18.98
C GLY A 160 -23.14 4.60 -17.49
N TYR A 161 -22.33 5.34 -16.74
CA TYR A 161 -22.22 5.12 -15.29
C TYR A 161 -23.42 5.67 -14.50
N ASP A 162 -24.16 6.58 -15.12
CA ASP A 162 -25.30 7.34 -14.59
C ASP A 162 -26.62 7.00 -15.34
N ALA A 163 -26.65 5.91 -16.10
CA ALA A 163 -27.77 5.57 -16.98
C ALA A 163 -28.56 4.36 -16.45
N PRO A 164 -29.73 4.56 -15.79
CA PRO A 164 -30.57 3.47 -15.28
C PRO A 164 -30.84 2.34 -16.30
N PRO A 165 -31.15 2.61 -17.59
CA PRO A 165 -31.39 1.55 -18.57
C PRO A 165 -30.19 0.61 -18.77
N SER A 166 -28.95 1.11 -18.61
CA SER A 166 -27.74 0.29 -18.71
C SER A 166 -27.66 -0.73 -17.58
N TYR A 167 -27.95 -0.31 -16.34
CA TYR A 167 -27.92 -1.22 -15.19
C TYR A 167 -29.07 -2.22 -15.19
N GLN A 168 -30.24 -1.83 -15.69
CA GLN A 168 -31.37 -2.76 -15.90
C GLN A 168 -31.03 -3.83 -16.95
N SER A 169 -30.40 -3.43 -18.06
CA SER A 169 -29.95 -4.37 -19.09
C SER A 169 -28.83 -5.30 -18.57
N LEU A 170 -27.91 -4.77 -17.77
CA LEU A 170 -26.88 -5.54 -17.08
C LEU A 170 -27.53 -6.59 -16.16
N ASP A 171 -28.48 -6.17 -15.32
CA ASP A 171 -29.21 -7.06 -14.41
C ASP A 171 -29.92 -8.21 -15.15
N LEU A 172 -30.60 -7.92 -16.25
CA LEU A 172 -31.23 -8.95 -17.09
C LEU A 172 -30.21 -9.94 -17.65
N THR A 173 -29.05 -9.45 -18.10
CA THR A 173 -27.96 -10.30 -18.61
C THR A 173 -27.42 -11.22 -17.51
N ILE A 174 -27.23 -10.67 -16.31
CA ILE A 174 -26.74 -11.43 -15.15
C ILE A 174 -27.78 -12.46 -14.72
N ARG A 175 -29.06 -12.09 -14.57
CA ARG A 175 -30.14 -13.02 -14.20
C ARG A 175 -30.26 -14.19 -15.16
N ALA A 176 -30.18 -13.95 -16.46
CA ALA A 176 -30.22 -15.04 -17.45
C ALA A 176 -29.08 -16.07 -17.24
N TYR A 177 -27.91 -15.62 -16.81
CA TYR A 177 -26.80 -16.50 -16.46
C TYR A 177 -27.02 -17.25 -15.14
N GLU A 178 -27.61 -16.58 -14.15
CA GLU A 178 -27.95 -17.15 -12.83
C GLU A 178 -29.02 -18.25 -12.96
N GLU A 179 -30.06 -18.01 -13.75
CA GLU A 179 -31.17 -18.95 -14.03
C GLU A 179 -30.72 -20.21 -14.77
N ALA A 180 -29.63 -20.12 -15.55
CA ALA A 180 -29.04 -21.27 -16.23
C ALA A 180 -28.33 -22.25 -15.27
N HIS A 181 -28.19 -21.90 -13.99
CA HIS A 181 -27.53 -22.75 -13.00
C HIS A 181 -28.43 -23.92 -12.55
N PRO A 182 -27.95 -25.18 -12.56
CA PRO A 182 -28.78 -26.36 -12.27
C PRO A 182 -29.42 -26.38 -10.88
N SER A 183 -28.84 -25.70 -9.90
CA SER A 183 -29.37 -25.65 -8.53
C SER A 183 -30.64 -24.80 -8.37
N GLY A 184 -30.96 -23.93 -9.34
CA GLY A 184 -32.06 -22.97 -9.24
C GLY A 184 -31.89 -21.94 -8.10
N LYS A 185 -30.71 -21.86 -7.48
CA LYS A 185 -30.41 -20.88 -6.42
C LYS A 185 -30.13 -19.50 -7.03
N PRO A 186 -30.42 -18.40 -6.31
CA PRO A 186 -30.06 -17.06 -6.74
C PRO A 186 -28.53 -16.91 -6.87
N GLY A 187 -28.08 -15.98 -7.73
CA GLY A 187 -26.66 -15.73 -7.96
C GLY A 187 -26.05 -14.66 -7.07
N ASN A 188 -24.85 -14.93 -6.59
CA ASN A 188 -24.03 -13.97 -5.85
C ASN A 188 -23.42 -12.95 -6.82
N ARG A 189 -23.36 -11.68 -6.42
CA ARG A 189 -22.85 -10.59 -7.27
C ARG A 189 -21.77 -9.78 -6.57
N LEU A 190 -20.61 -9.66 -7.20
CA LEU A 190 -19.48 -8.87 -6.74
C LEU A 190 -19.16 -7.79 -7.78
N PHE A 191 -19.21 -6.53 -7.37
CA PHE A 191 -18.93 -5.39 -8.24
C PHE A 191 -17.59 -4.76 -7.87
N PHE A 192 -16.66 -4.68 -8.80
CA PHE A 192 -15.34 -4.06 -8.62
C PHE A 192 -15.28 -2.71 -9.33
N LEU A 193 -15.04 -1.64 -8.58
CA LEU A 193 -14.93 -0.27 -9.08
C LEU A 193 -13.48 0.09 -9.42
N SER A 194 -13.03 -0.23 -10.64
CA SER A 194 -11.75 0.24 -11.19
C SER A 194 -11.96 1.51 -12.03
N VAL A 195 -12.65 2.50 -11.46
CA VAL A 195 -13.06 3.76 -12.11
C VAL A 195 -12.60 4.97 -11.28
N PRO A 196 -12.60 6.19 -11.84
CA PRO A 196 -12.25 7.39 -11.07
C PRO A 196 -13.19 7.61 -9.87
N PRO A 197 -12.71 8.16 -8.74
CA PRO A 197 -13.51 8.35 -7.51
C PRO A 197 -14.77 9.19 -7.72
N ALA A 198 -14.74 10.13 -8.66
CA ALA A 198 -15.85 11.03 -8.95
C ALA A 198 -17.15 10.31 -9.34
N VAL A 199 -17.07 9.05 -9.79
CA VAL A 199 -18.26 8.25 -10.18
C VAL A 199 -18.63 7.18 -9.16
N PHE A 200 -17.89 7.02 -8.05
CA PHE A 200 -18.16 5.97 -7.06
C PHE A 200 -19.57 6.03 -6.48
N GLY A 201 -20.01 7.22 -6.06
CA GLY A 201 -21.35 7.43 -5.50
C GLY A 201 -22.45 7.06 -6.50
N THR A 202 -22.36 7.57 -7.73
CA THR A 202 -23.32 7.30 -8.80
C THR A 202 -23.38 5.81 -9.16
N VAL A 203 -22.23 5.16 -9.31
CA VAL A 203 -22.22 3.72 -9.63
C VAL A 203 -22.78 2.89 -8.47
N ALA A 204 -22.45 3.23 -7.22
CA ALA A 204 -23.02 2.57 -6.05
C ALA A 204 -24.56 2.72 -5.99
N GLU A 205 -25.07 3.93 -6.24
CA GLU A 205 -26.51 4.19 -6.32
C GLU A 205 -27.18 3.33 -7.40
N MET A 206 -26.63 3.35 -8.63
CA MET A 206 -27.20 2.63 -9.76
C MET A 206 -27.19 1.11 -9.55
N ILE A 207 -26.10 0.54 -9.01
CA ILE A 207 -26.05 -0.88 -8.65
C ILE A 207 -27.13 -1.20 -7.61
N SER A 208 -27.24 -0.39 -6.56
CA SER A 208 -28.19 -0.63 -5.49
C SER A 208 -29.65 -0.57 -5.95
N GLN A 209 -29.97 0.28 -6.93
CA GLN A 209 -31.33 0.45 -7.42
C GLN A 209 -31.72 -0.55 -8.52
N HIS A 210 -30.76 -1.02 -9.32
CA HIS A 210 -31.07 -1.71 -10.57
C HIS A 210 -30.38 -3.06 -10.78
N ALA A 211 -29.30 -3.38 -10.05
CA ALA A 211 -28.49 -4.56 -10.32
C ALA A 211 -28.15 -5.40 -9.07
N ARG A 212 -28.86 -5.23 -7.95
CA ARG A 212 -28.67 -6.09 -6.77
C ARG A 212 -29.10 -7.52 -7.05
N ALA A 213 -28.40 -8.45 -6.41
CA ALA A 213 -28.76 -9.86 -6.37
C ALA A 213 -30.13 -10.06 -5.71
N GLU A 214 -30.77 -11.17 -6.05
CA GLU A 214 -32.02 -11.57 -5.44
C GLU A 214 -31.85 -12.02 -3.98
N ARG A 215 -32.94 -12.05 -3.23
CA ARG A 215 -32.93 -12.47 -1.83
C ARG A 215 -32.36 -13.89 -1.71
N GLY A 216 -31.46 -14.08 -0.75
CA GLY A 216 -30.76 -15.35 -0.55
C GLY A 216 -29.37 -15.42 -1.20
N ALA A 217 -28.97 -14.40 -1.97
CA ALA A 217 -27.61 -14.20 -2.46
C ALA A 217 -27.05 -12.85 -1.99
N PHE A 218 -25.73 -12.67 -2.06
CA PHE A 218 -25.08 -11.43 -1.65
C PHE A 218 -24.89 -10.45 -2.81
N THR A 219 -24.80 -9.17 -2.48
CA THR A 219 -24.28 -8.11 -3.34
C THR A 219 -23.20 -7.36 -2.60
N ARG A 220 -21.96 -7.40 -3.11
CA ARG A 220 -20.79 -6.78 -2.49
C ARG A 220 -20.10 -5.83 -3.47
N LEU A 221 -19.51 -4.77 -2.92
CA LEU A 221 -18.90 -3.69 -3.68
C LEU A 221 -17.44 -3.51 -3.25
N MET A 222 -16.51 -3.77 -4.17
CA MET A 222 -15.08 -3.50 -4.00
C MET A 222 -14.75 -2.12 -4.57
N ILE A 223 -14.11 -1.29 -3.76
CA ILE A 223 -13.79 0.11 -4.09
C ILE A 223 -12.28 0.30 -4.03
N GLU A 224 -11.68 0.76 -5.12
CA GLU A 224 -10.28 1.14 -5.16
C GLU A 224 -10.02 2.52 -4.53
N LYS A 225 -8.78 2.71 -4.05
CA LYS A 225 -8.32 4.02 -3.61
C LYS A 225 -8.25 4.99 -4.81
N PRO A 226 -8.35 6.32 -4.60
CA PRO A 226 -8.35 7.05 -3.32
C PRO A 226 -9.72 7.13 -2.63
N PHE A 227 -9.70 7.05 -1.30
CA PHE A 227 -10.89 7.22 -0.43
C PHE A 227 -10.96 8.66 0.12
N GLY A 228 -11.15 9.62 -0.78
CA GLY A 228 -11.02 11.05 -0.47
C GLY A 228 -9.56 11.54 -0.54
N ARG A 229 -9.37 12.83 -0.27
CA ARG A 229 -8.07 13.52 -0.21
C ARG A 229 -7.75 14.10 1.17
N ASP A 230 -8.74 14.10 2.04
CA ASP A 230 -8.70 14.56 3.42
C ASP A 230 -9.93 14.01 4.16
N LEU A 231 -10.03 14.32 5.46
CA LEU A 231 -11.11 13.86 6.31
C LEU A 231 -12.51 14.25 5.79
N GLN A 232 -12.67 15.48 5.27
CA GLN A 232 -13.97 15.97 4.81
C GLN A 232 -14.41 15.23 3.54
N THR A 233 -13.55 15.17 2.53
CA THR A 233 -13.87 14.52 1.26
C THR A 233 -14.03 13.01 1.42
N PHE A 234 -13.32 12.38 2.37
CA PHE A 234 -13.60 11.00 2.77
C PHE A 234 -14.99 10.86 3.38
N HIS A 235 -15.37 11.76 4.30
CA HIS A 235 -16.69 11.72 4.92
C HIS A 235 -17.81 11.82 3.90
N GLU A 236 -17.69 12.73 2.93
CA GLU A 236 -18.62 12.89 1.81
C GLU A 236 -18.71 11.62 0.96
N LEU A 237 -17.57 11.04 0.57
CA LEU A 237 -17.53 9.78 -0.19
C LEU A 237 -18.18 8.63 0.59
N ASN A 238 -17.87 8.51 1.88
CA ASN A 238 -18.38 7.44 2.73
C ASN A 238 -19.90 7.56 2.93
N GLN A 239 -20.45 8.78 3.03
CA GLN A 239 -21.89 8.97 3.06
C GLN A 239 -22.56 8.51 1.76
N LEU A 240 -21.96 8.80 0.61
CA LEU A 240 -22.52 8.40 -0.69
C LEU A 240 -22.60 6.88 -0.82
N THR A 241 -21.58 6.14 -0.36
CA THR A 241 -21.61 4.68 -0.42
C THR A 241 -22.48 4.05 0.67
N ALA A 242 -22.44 4.57 1.90
CA ALA A 242 -23.20 4.04 3.04
C ALA A 242 -24.72 4.24 2.92
N ARG A 243 -25.20 5.16 2.08
CA ARG A 243 -26.63 5.29 1.74
C ARG A 243 -27.19 4.09 0.96
N HIS A 244 -26.33 3.36 0.27
CA HIS A 244 -26.71 2.31 -0.68
C HIS A 244 -26.22 0.92 -0.25
N PHE A 245 -25.15 0.85 0.53
CA PHE A 245 -24.54 -0.40 0.97
C PHE A 245 -24.28 -0.37 2.47
N GLU A 246 -24.52 -1.51 3.11
CA GLU A 246 -24.08 -1.71 4.50
C GLU A 246 -22.55 -1.85 4.55
N GLU A 247 -21.95 -1.54 5.70
CA GLU A 247 -20.49 -1.63 5.86
C GLU A 247 -19.96 -3.05 5.57
N THR A 248 -20.73 -4.10 5.89
CA THR A 248 -20.42 -5.51 5.59
C THR A 248 -20.33 -5.82 4.10
N GLN A 249 -20.97 -4.99 3.26
CA GLN A 249 -20.99 -5.15 1.81
C GLN A 249 -19.89 -4.34 1.11
N LEU A 250 -19.18 -3.47 1.84
CA LEU A 250 -18.16 -2.57 1.32
C LEU A 250 -16.75 -3.12 1.54
N PHE A 251 -16.02 -3.32 0.45
CA PHE A 251 -14.66 -3.83 0.44
C PHE A 251 -13.72 -2.74 -0.09
N ARG A 252 -13.18 -1.91 0.81
CA ARG A 252 -12.27 -0.82 0.44
C ARG A 252 -10.86 -1.39 0.34
N ILE A 253 -10.28 -1.26 -0.85
CA ILE A 253 -9.06 -1.96 -1.23
C ILE A 253 -7.83 -1.12 -0.89
N ASP A 254 -7.00 -1.67 0.00
CA ASP A 254 -5.57 -1.37 0.07
C ASP A 254 -4.78 -2.65 -0.24
N HIS A 255 -4.22 -2.74 -1.45
CA HIS A 255 -3.53 -3.94 -1.90
C HIS A 255 -2.26 -4.29 -1.10
N TYR A 256 -1.75 -3.42 -0.22
CA TYR A 256 -0.67 -3.81 0.68
C TYR A 256 -1.13 -4.82 1.74
N LEU A 257 -2.41 -4.76 2.14
CA LEU A 257 -3.00 -5.75 3.04
C LEU A 257 -2.94 -7.16 2.47
N GLY A 258 -2.94 -7.30 1.14
CA GLY A 258 -2.80 -8.58 0.47
C GLY A 258 -1.36 -9.08 0.35
N LYS A 259 -0.32 -8.40 0.87
CA LYS A 259 1.07 -8.84 0.70
C LYS A 259 1.50 -9.81 1.80
N GLU A 260 2.16 -10.90 1.39
CA GLU A 260 2.52 -12.02 2.27
C GLU A 260 3.26 -11.61 3.55
N VAL A 261 4.28 -10.77 3.41
CA VAL A 261 5.11 -10.36 4.56
C VAL A 261 4.33 -9.51 5.55
N LEU A 262 3.39 -8.68 5.09
CA LEU A 262 2.52 -7.91 5.97
C LEU A 262 1.52 -8.80 6.70
N LEU A 263 0.93 -9.78 6.01
CA LEU A 263 0.07 -10.81 6.63
C LEU A 263 0.83 -11.63 7.69
N ASN A 264 2.12 -11.87 7.47
CA ASN A 264 2.94 -12.63 8.40
C ASN A 264 3.31 -11.87 9.68
N ILE A 265 3.13 -10.54 9.75
CA ILE A 265 3.46 -9.74 10.95
C ILE A 265 2.67 -10.23 12.16
N SER A 266 1.36 -10.45 12.04
CA SER A 266 0.52 -10.93 13.14
C SER A 266 0.93 -12.33 13.61
N THR A 267 1.21 -13.22 12.66
CA THR A 267 1.68 -14.59 12.96
C THR A 267 3.03 -14.54 13.65
N LEU A 268 3.95 -13.72 13.16
CA LEU A 268 5.28 -13.55 13.73
C LEU A 268 5.21 -13.09 15.19
N ARG A 269 4.39 -12.08 15.47
CA ARG A 269 4.26 -11.52 16.82
C ARG A 269 3.61 -12.51 17.78
N TRP A 270 2.41 -12.98 17.46
CA TRP A 270 1.56 -13.65 18.45
C TRP A 270 1.68 -15.17 18.50
N ALA A 271 2.18 -15.81 17.44
CA ALA A 271 2.40 -17.26 17.43
C ALA A 271 3.79 -17.67 17.97
N ASN A 272 4.66 -16.71 18.29
CA ASN A 272 6.04 -16.98 18.66
C ASN A 272 6.39 -16.35 20.01
N SER A 273 6.71 -17.20 21.00
CA SER A 273 7.07 -16.78 22.36
C SER A 273 8.33 -15.91 22.44
N VAL A 274 9.16 -15.89 21.40
CA VAL A 274 10.39 -15.09 21.35
C VAL A 274 10.11 -13.63 20.99
N PHE A 275 9.09 -13.33 20.18
CA PHE A 275 8.90 -11.99 19.63
C PHE A 275 8.00 -11.09 20.47
N GLU A 276 6.81 -11.54 20.90
CA GLU A 276 5.88 -10.66 21.65
C GLU A 276 6.48 -10.06 22.93
N PRO A 277 7.29 -10.76 23.75
CA PRO A 277 7.92 -10.16 24.92
C PRO A 277 8.89 -9.02 24.60
N LEU A 278 9.47 -9.02 23.39
CA LEU A 278 10.37 -7.97 22.91
C LEU A 278 9.61 -6.80 22.25
N TRP A 279 8.29 -6.90 22.11
CA TRP A 279 7.46 -6.00 21.30
C TRP A 279 6.93 -4.79 22.09
N THR A 280 7.83 -4.14 22.81
CA THR A 280 7.50 -3.05 23.73
C THR A 280 8.56 -1.95 23.72
N ARG A 281 8.20 -0.75 24.21
CA ARG A 281 9.11 0.38 24.40
C ARG A 281 10.32 0.10 25.29
N GLU A 282 10.31 -0.95 26.11
CA GLU A 282 11.45 -1.37 26.92
C GLU A 282 12.59 -1.88 26.05
N HIS A 283 12.25 -2.61 24.98
CA HIS A 283 13.20 -3.29 24.11
C HIS A 283 13.39 -2.62 22.75
N ILE A 284 12.34 -2.03 22.19
CA ILE A 284 12.38 -1.35 20.89
C ILE A 284 12.88 0.08 21.06
N HIS A 285 13.83 0.47 20.21
CA HIS A 285 14.34 1.83 20.13
C HIS A 285 13.53 2.66 19.13
N SER A 286 13.38 2.16 17.90
CA SER A 286 12.65 2.83 16.83
C SER A 286 12.12 1.83 15.80
N VAL A 287 11.12 2.27 15.05
CA VAL A 287 10.54 1.53 13.94
C VAL A 287 10.65 2.36 12.68
N GLN A 288 11.03 1.73 11.57
CA GLN A 288 11.13 2.36 10.26
C GLN A 288 10.29 1.56 9.27
N ILE A 289 9.45 2.24 8.51
CA ILE A 289 8.63 1.68 7.44
C ILE A 289 8.96 2.46 6.18
N THR A 290 9.63 1.80 5.24
CA THR A 290 10.21 2.44 4.08
C THR A 290 9.55 1.93 2.81
N PHE A 291 9.22 2.84 1.91
CA PHE A 291 8.79 2.57 0.55
C PHE A 291 9.61 3.42 -0.43
N LYS A 292 10.30 2.77 -1.36
CA LYS A 292 11.12 3.39 -2.40
C LYS A 292 10.67 2.86 -3.75
N GLU A 293 10.55 3.76 -4.71
CA GLU A 293 10.42 3.44 -6.13
C GLU A 293 11.56 4.07 -6.90
N ASN A 294 12.21 3.27 -7.74
CA ASN A 294 13.17 3.72 -8.74
C ASN A 294 12.53 4.18 -10.05
N LEU A 295 11.24 4.52 -9.99
CA LEU A 295 10.46 5.05 -11.11
C LEU A 295 9.95 6.44 -10.73
N GLY A 296 9.79 7.30 -11.73
CA GLY A 296 9.19 8.63 -11.57
C GLY A 296 7.66 8.58 -11.60
N THR A 297 7.03 9.59 -12.19
CA THR A 297 5.57 9.63 -12.38
C THR A 297 5.08 9.02 -13.69
N GLU A 298 5.99 8.62 -14.58
CA GLU A 298 5.68 7.90 -15.83
C GLU A 298 4.61 8.61 -16.69
N GLY A 299 4.73 9.93 -16.85
CA GLY A 299 3.78 10.75 -17.62
C GLY A 299 2.43 10.98 -16.93
N ARG A 300 2.34 10.69 -15.62
CA ARG A 300 1.16 10.95 -14.78
C ARG A 300 1.42 12.05 -13.75
N GLY A 301 2.40 12.91 -14.00
CA GLY A 301 2.79 14.00 -13.10
C GLY A 301 1.62 14.91 -12.71
N GLY A 302 0.77 15.27 -13.67
CA GLY A 302 -0.41 16.12 -13.42
C GLY A 302 -1.50 15.48 -12.55
N TYR A 303 -1.69 14.16 -12.63
CA TYR A 303 -2.57 13.44 -11.70
C TYR A 303 -1.94 13.36 -10.30
N PHE A 304 -0.64 13.02 -10.24
CA PHE A 304 0.10 12.90 -8.99
C PHE A 304 0.22 14.24 -8.25
N ASP A 305 0.26 15.37 -8.96
CA ASP A 305 0.35 16.72 -8.41
C ASP A 305 -0.81 17.04 -7.44
N GLY A 306 -2.01 16.56 -7.76
CA GLY A 306 -3.19 16.71 -6.91
C GLY A 306 -3.26 15.77 -5.70
N VAL A 307 -2.32 14.81 -5.61
CA VAL A 307 -2.29 13.75 -4.60
C VAL A 307 -1.08 13.92 -3.67
N GLY A 308 0.13 13.88 -4.23
CA GLY A 308 1.40 13.87 -3.51
C GLY A 308 1.69 12.55 -2.79
N ILE A 309 2.97 12.33 -2.46
CA ILE A 309 3.43 11.02 -1.95
C ILE A 309 2.81 10.62 -0.60
N VAL A 310 2.45 11.60 0.23
CA VAL A 310 1.80 11.36 1.53
C VAL A 310 0.43 10.69 1.34
N ARG A 311 -0.40 11.21 0.44
CA ARG A 311 -1.72 10.63 0.13
C ARG A 311 -1.61 9.38 -0.73
N ASP A 312 -0.61 9.31 -1.62
CA ASP A 312 -0.44 8.17 -2.52
C ASP A 312 -0.02 6.90 -1.75
N VAL A 313 0.87 7.03 -0.76
CA VAL A 313 1.53 5.86 -0.12
C VAL A 313 1.53 5.90 1.41
N ILE A 314 1.84 7.04 2.05
CA ILE A 314 2.04 7.09 3.51
C ILE A 314 0.72 6.87 4.27
N GLN A 315 -0.32 7.62 3.91
CA GLN A 315 -1.61 7.62 4.60
C GLN A 315 -2.36 6.28 4.50
N ASN A 316 -2.06 5.49 3.45
CA ASN A 316 -2.65 4.18 3.20
C ASN A 316 -1.65 3.05 3.50
N HIS A 317 -0.81 2.67 2.53
CA HIS A 317 0.03 1.48 2.55
C HIS A 317 0.95 1.40 3.76
N LEU A 318 1.67 2.49 4.07
CA LEU A 318 2.59 2.48 5.21
C LEU A 318 1.85 2.52 6.54
N LEU A 319 0.71 3.21 6.61
CA LEU A 319 -0.13 3.20 7.79
C LEU A 319 -0.73 1.81 8.05
N GLN A 320 -1.08 1.04 7.01
CA GLN A 320 -1.51 -0.36 7.15
C GLN A 320 -0.41 -1.21 7.77
N ALA A 321 0.82 -1.13 7.25
CA ALA A 321 1.97 -1.84 7.80
C ALA A 321 2.22 -1.44 9.27
N PHE A 322 2.14 -0.14 9.59
CA PHE A 322 2.22 0.38 10.95
C PHE A 322 1.17 -0.25 11.86
N MET A 323 -0.09 -0.33 11.42
CA MET A 323 -1.17 -0.86 12.25
C MET A 323 -0.97 -2.32 12.61
N PHE A 324 -0.63 -3.18 11.64
CA PHE A 324 -0.34 -4.59 11.93
C PHE A 324 0.87 -4.78 12.84
N LEU A 325 1.86 -3.90 12.70
CA LEU A 325 3.06 -3.91 13.53
C LEU A 325 2.79 -3.48 14.98
N ALA A 326 1.95 -2.47 15.17
CA ALA A 326 1.84 -1.76 16.45
C ALA A 326 0.57 -2.07 17.26
N MET A 327 -0.49 -2.63 16.65
CA MET A 327 -1.73 -2.93 17.37
C MET A 327 -1.53 -4.03 18.42
N ASP A 328 -2.37 -4.04 19.46
CA ASP A 328 -2.42 -5.15 20.40
C ASP A 328 -3.07 -6.40 19.76
N ALA A 329 -2.89 -7.56 20.39
CA ALA A 329 -3.46 -8.80 19.90
C ALA A 329 -5.00 -8.75 19.95
N PRO A 330 -5.69 -8.99 18.83
CA PRO A 330 -7.14 -9.08 18.83
C PRO A 330 -7.59 -10.37 19.54
N GLN A 331 -8.83 -10.39 20.03
CA GLN A 331 -9.40 -11.58 20.68
C GLN A 331 -9.50 -12.77 19.70
N THR A 332 -9.84 -12.47 18.44
CA THR A 332 -9.83 -13.42 17.33
C THR A 332 -9.27 -12.78 16.07
N MET A 333 -8.97 -13.57 15.04
CA MET A 333 -8.54 -13.06 13.73
C MET A 333 -9.71 -12.70 12.81
N CYS A 334 -10.92 -12.52 13.35
CA CYS A 334 -12.05 -12.03 12.56
C CYS A 334 -11.93 -10.54 12.24
N ALA A 335 -12.56 -10.09 11.15
CA ALA A 335 -12.48 -8.72 10.68
C ALA A 335 -12.83 -7.67 11.75
N SER A 336 -13.89 -7.89 12.55
CA SER A 336 -14.31 -6.91 13.57
C SER A 336 -13.28 -6.72 14.67
N ASP A 337 -12.67 -7.81 15.16
CA ASP A 337 -11.70 -7.72 16.26
C ASP A 337 -10.38 -7.10 15.76
N ILE A 338 -9.98 -7.41 14.52
CA ILE A 338 -8.84 -6.75 13.87
C ILE A 338 -9.10 -5.24 13.74
N VAL A 339 -10.27 -4.84 13.21
CA VAL A 339 -10.63 -3.43 13.07
C VAL A 339 -10.68 -2.72 14.42
N GLU A 340 -11.22 -3.37 15.47
CA GLU A 340 -11.25 -2.82 16.83
C GLU A 340 -9.85 -2.46 17.32
N MET A 341 -8.88 -3.38 17.17
CA MET A 341 -7.49 -3.15 17.60
C MET A 341 -6.77 -2.09 16.75
N LYS A 342 -7.01 -2.08 15.43
CA LYS A 342 -6.46 -1.05 14.52
C LYS A 342 -6.96 0.34 14.91
N VAL A 343 -8.27 0.50 15.11
CA VAL A 343 -8.89 1.77 15.50
C VAL A 343 -8.43 2.23 16.89
N ALA A 344 -8.34 1.30 17.86
CA ALA A 344 -7.82 1.62 19.20
C ALA A 344 -6.39 2.14 19.16
N LEU A 345 -5.52 1.54 18.34
CA LEU A 345 -4.18 2.04 18.08
C LEU A 345 -4.23 3.44 17.46
N LEU A 346 -4.95 3.63 16.35
CA LEU A 346 -4.98 4.91 15.62
C LEU A 346 -5.48 6.07 16.49
N ARG A 347 -6.44 5.84 17.39
CA ARG A 347 -6.89 6.85 18.37
C ARG A 347 -5.78 7.32 19.31
N SER A 348 -4.78 6.47 19.55
CA SER A 348 -3.60 6.80 20.35
C SER A 348 -2.50 7.49 19.54
N VAL A 349 -2.64 7.59 18.21
CA VAL A 349 -1.67 8.27 17.33
C VAL A 349 -1.97 9.77 17.31
N LYS A 350 -0.95 10.57 17.62
CA LYS A 350 -1.03 12.04 17.52
C LYS A 350 -1.14 12.46 16.06
N CYS A 351 -1.80 13.58 15.80
CA CYS A 351 -1.80 14.17 14.46
C CYS A 351 -0.36 14.48 14.03
N VAL A 352 -0.05 14.23 12.76
CA VAL A 352 1.27 14.56 12.22
C VAL A 352 1.36 16.08 12.07
N GLU A 353 2.51 16.62 12.47
CA GLU A 353 2.82 18.05 12.35
C GLU A 353 3.88 18.25 11.26
N LEU A 354 3.87 19.41 10.60
CA LEU A 354 4.81 19.71 9.52
C LEU A 354 6.28 19.69 10.00
N GLN A 355 6.56 20.06 11.25
CA GLN A 355 7.90 19.99 11.85
C GLN A 355 8.43 18.55 12.00
N HIS A 356 7.52 17.57 12.07
CA HIS A 356 7.82 16.14 12.10
C HIS A 356 7.63 15.48 10.72
N THR A 357 7.66 16.30 9.66
CA THR A 357 7.56 15.88 8.27
C THR A 357 8.74 16.43 7.46
N PHE A 358 9.44 15.54 6.76
CA PHE A 358 10.45 15.92 5.76
C PHE A 358 9.83 15.81 4.37
N LEU A 359 10.07 16.79 3.49
CA LEU A 359 9.53 16.82 2.13
C LEU A 359 10.66 16.94 1.11
N GLY A 360 10.61 16.12 0.06
CA GLY A 360 11.56 16.13 -1.04
C GLY A 360 10.88 16.05 -2.41
N GLN A 361 11.59 16.50 -3.45
CA GLN A 361 11.15 16.44 -4.84
C GLN A 361 12.32 16.06 -5.74
N PHE A 362 12.15 15.03 -6.58
CA PHE A 362 13.23 14.59 -7.47
C PHE A 362 13.36 15.52 -8.69
N ALA A 363 14.60 15.83 -9.04
CA ALA A 363 15.02 16.52 -10.25
C ALA A 363 15.75 15.54 -11.19
N ALA A 364 16.08 15.99 -12.39
CA ALA A 364 16.82 15.19 -13.35
C ALA A 364 18.13 14.66 -12.75
N GLY A 365 18.45 13.39 -12.99
CA GLY A 365 19.59 12.70 -12.42
C GLY A 365 19.72 11.30 -12.99
N ASN A 366 20.93 10.74 -13.04
CA ASN A 366 21.18 9.37 -13.51
C ASN A 366 20.57 9.02 -14.89
N GLY A 367 20.45 10.00 -15.79
CA GLY A 367 19.87 9.81 -17.13
C GLY A 367 18.34 9.89 -17.18
N GLU A 368 17.68 10.06 -16.03
CA GLU A 368 16.23 10.18 -15.89
C GLU A 368 15.79 11.65 -15.78
N LYS A 369 14.56 11.91 -16.22
CA LYS A 369 13.93 13.23 -16.16
C LYS A 369 13.47 13.56 -14.73
N GLY A 370 13.47 14.85 -14.38
CA GLY A 370 12.93 15.36 -13.13
C GLY A 370 11.41 15.43 -13.11
N TYR A 371 10.82 15.64 -11.94
CA TYR A 371 9.36 15.71 -11.79
C TYR A 371 8.74 16.88 -12.57
N LEU A 372 9.44 18.02 -12.61
CA LEU A 372 9.03 19.22 -13.34
C LEU A 372 9.31 19.14 -14.86
N ASP A 373 10.03 18.11 -15.32
CA ASP A 373 10.26 17.85 -16.74
C ASP A 373 9.15 17.01 -17.38
N ASP A 374 8.19 16.51 -16.59
CA ASP A 374 6.96 15.87 -17.05
C ASP A 374 6.01 16.95 -17.58
N GLU A 375 5.65 16.88 -18.86
CA GLU A 375 4.80 17.86 -19.55
C GLU A 375 3.41 18.01 -18.92
N THR A 376 2.97 17.01 -18.15
CA THR A 376 1.68 17.04 -17.45
C THR A 376 1.75 17.75 -16.09
N THR A 377 2.95 17.98 -15.54
CA THR A 377 3.16 18.61 -14.23
C THR A 377 3.07 20.15 -14.36
N PRO A 378 2.35 20.84 -13.47
CA PRO A 378 2.34 22.31 -13.46
C PRO A 378 3.74 22.89 -13.23
N ALA A 379 4.09 23.91 -14.03
CA ALA A 379 5.36 24.61 -13.90
C ALA A 379 5.53 25.20 -12.48
N GLY A 380 6.67 24.91 -11.84
CA GLY A 380 6.95 25.36 -10.48
C GLY A 380 6.16 24.64 -9.39
N SER A 381 5.58 23.46 -9.68
CA SER A 381 4.94 22.63 -8.66
C SER A 381 5.88 22.35 -7.48
N ARG A 382 5.32 22.42 -6.27
CA ARG A 382 5.99 22.07 -5.01
C ARG A 382 5.46 20.74 -4.45
N CYS A 383 4.80 19.93 -5.27
CA CYS A 383 4.27 18.64 -4.86
C CYS A 383 5.42 17.70 -4.41
N PRO A 384 5.38 17.16 -3.18
CA PRO A 384 6.41 16.27 -2.69
C PRO A 384 6.32 14.89 -3.36
N THR A 385 7.41 14.48 -3.99
CA THR A 385 7.59 13.11 -4.53
C THR A 385 8.30 12.19 -3.54
N PHE A 386 8.89 12.77 -2.49
CA PHE A 386 9.47 12.11 -1.33
C PHE A 386 8.90 12.74 -0.06
N ALA A 387 8.55 11.93 0.93
CA ALA A 387 8.25 12.42 2.27
C ALA A 387 8.62 11.41 3.35
N ALA A 388 8.94 11.91 4.53
CA ALA A 388 9.08 11.11 5.73
C ALA A 388 8.28 11.74 6.87
N CYS A 389 7.50 10.94 7.59
CA CYS A 389 6.68 11.39 8.72
C CYS A 389 7.08 10.61 9.97
N VAL A 390 7.31 11.31 11.09
CA VAL A 390 7.50 10.67 12.39
C VAL A 390 6.16 10.60 13.12
N LEU A 391 5.65 9.39 13.35
CA LEU A 391 4.46 9.16 14.16
C LEU A 391 4.84 8.96 15.63
N SER A 392 4.01 9.52 16.51
CA SER A 392 4.08 9.32 17.96
C SER A 392 2.81 8.66 18.46
N VAL A 393 2.97 7.56 19.20
CA VAL A 393 1.87 6.78 19.78
C VAL A 393 1.82 7.00 21.30
N ASP A 394 0.70 7.51 21.79
CA ASP A 394 0.48 7.85 23.19
C ASP A 394 -0.28 6.73 23.93
N ASN A 395 0.32 5.54 23.97
CA ASN A 395 -0.16 4.41 24.76
C ASN A 395 0.98 3.77 25.56
N GLU A 396 0.66 2.83 26.45
CA GLU A 396 1.64 2.22 27.35
C GLU A 396 2.78 1.52 26.59
N ARG A 397 2.44 0.74 25.55
CA ARG A 397 3.38 -0.06 24.76
C ARG A 397 4.41 0.78 24.00
N TRP A 398 4.01 1.92 23.46
CA TRP A 398 4.80 2.65 22.45
C TRP A 398 5.23 4.07 22.85
N ARG A 399 4.82 4.56 24.02
CA ARG A 399 5.20 5.91 24.48
C ARG A 399 6.72 6.11 24.43
N GLY A 400 7.16 7.08 23.62
CA GLY A 400 8.57 7.43 23.44
C GLY A 400 9.32 6.63 22.38
N VAL A 401 8.68 5.68 21.69
CA VAL A 401 9.25 4.99 20.52
C VAL A 401 8.81 5.73 19.25
N PRO A 402 9.73 6.30 18.46
CA PRO A 402 9.40 6.94 17.20
C PRO A 402 9.16 5.93 16.07
N PHE A 403 8.15 6.19 15.26
CA PHE A 403 7.84 5.45 14.04
C PHE A 403 8.10 6.35 12.82
N LEU A 404 9.12 6.01 12.04
CA LEU A 404 9.45 6.72 10.80
C LEU A 404 8.75 6.04 9.61
N LEU A 405 7.84 6.75 8.96
CA LEU A 405 7.23 6.32 7.70
C LEU A 405 7.84 7.13 6.56
N THR A 406 8.59 6.47 5.66
CA THR A 406 9.28 7.11 4.55
C THR A 406 8.77 6.56 3.22
N ALA A 407 8.34 7.44 2.32
CA ALA A 407 7.93 7.06 0.97
C ALA A 407 8.55 7.99 -0.07
N GLY A 408 9.05 7.45 -1.19
CA GLY A 408 9.54 8.27 -2.28
C GLY A 408 9.56 7.60 -3.66
N LYS A 409 9.40 8.43 -4.69
CA LYS A 409 9.59 8.11 -6.12
C LYS A 409 10.89 8.73 -6.63
N GLY A 410 11.44 8.18 -7.71
CA GLY A 410 12.70 8.64 -8.28
C GLY A 410 13.91 8.39 -7.38
N LEU A 411 13.91 7.27 -6.66
CA LEU A 411 15.01 6.84 -5.77
C LEU A 411 15.90 5.79 -6.45
N ASP A 412 16.92 5.32 -5.75
CA ASP A 412 17.95 4.37 -6.22
C ASP A 412 17.42 2.96 -6.49
N GLU A 413 16.39 2.53 -5.77
CA GLU A 413 15.87 1.16 -5.85
C GLU A 413 14.37 1.08 -5.62
N ARG A 414 13.79 -0.06 -5.99
CA ARG A 414 12.45 -0.45 -5.58
C ARG A 414 12.55 -1.23 -4.27
N LEU A 415 11.94 -0.74 -3.19
CA LEU A 415 11.96 -1.39 -1.88
C LEU A 415 10.67 -1.10 -1.11
N CYS A 416 10.14 -2.09 -0.41
CA CYS A 416 9.26 -1.85 0.73
C CYS A 416 9.69 -2.75 1.89
N GLU A 417 9.95 -2.15 3.04
CA GLU A 417 10.53 -2.86 4.18
C GLU A 417 10.08 -2.24 5.50
N VAL A 418 9.85 -3.10 6.50
CA VAL A 418 9.68 -2.71 7.89
C VAL A 418 10.90 -3.15 8.68
N ARG A 419 11.50 -2.22 9.42
CA ARG A 419 12.68 -2.44 10.27
C ARG A 419 12.35 -2.03 11.70
N VAL A 420 12.41 -3.01 12.60
CA VAL A 420 12.29 -2.81 14.05
C VAL A 420 13.68 -2.83 14.64
N ARG A 421 14.16 -1.68 15.12
CA ARG A 421 15.48 -1.55 15.74
C ARG A 421 15.35 -1.67 17.25
N PHE A 422 16.10 -2.59 17.84
CA PHE A 422 16.14 -2.79 19.29
C PHE A 422 17.14 -1.84 19.95
N LYS A 423 16.93 -1.58 21.25
CA LYS A 423 17.85 -0.78 22.07
C LYS A 423 19.24 -1.43 22.14
N PRO A 424 20.30 -0.62 22.23
CA PRO A 424 21.66 -1.15 22.26
C PRO A 424 21.88 -1.93 23.55
N GLN A 425 22.58 -3.07 23.44
CA GLN A 425 22.97 -3.84 24.61
C GLN A 425 24.28 -3.28 25.20
N PRO A 426 24.35 -3.01 26.52
CA PRO A 426 25.57 -2.49 27.15
C PRO A 426 26.80 -3.37 26.89
N TYR A 427 26.59 -4.68 26.79
CA TYR A 427 27.64 -5.65 26.51
C TYR A 427 28.28 -5.45 25.13
N ASN A 428 27.54 -4.98 24.11
CA ASN A 428 28.10 -4.74 22.78
C ASN A 428 29.24 -3.71 22.83
N LYS A 429 29.03 -2.60 23.56
CA LYS A 429 30.06 -1.56 23.77
C LYS A 429 31.29 -2.12 24.49
N MET A 430 31.11 -2.97 25.50
CA MET A 430 32.22 -3.63 26.20
C MET A 430 33.05 -4.53 25.27
N MET A 431 32.41 -5.14 24.27
CA MET A 431 33.04 -6.01 23.28
C MET A 431 33.54 -5.26 22.03
N GLY A 432 33.52 -3.92 22.04
CA GLY A 432 34.00 -3.08 20.94
C GLY A 432 33.09 -3.09 19.70
N VAL A 433 31.82 -3.43 19.85
CA VAL A 433 30.83 -3.43 18.77
C VAL A 433 29.79 -2.36 19.04
N ASP A 434 29.66 -1.40 18.13
CA ASP A 434 28.58 -0.42 18.15
C ASP A 434 27.53 -0.83 17.11
N ALA A 435 26.64 -1.76 17.50
CA ALA A 435 25.60 -2.29 16.64
C ALA A 435 24.32 -2.57 17.42
N HIS A 436 23.20 -2.35 16.75
CA HIS A 436 21.87 -2.69 17.23
C HIS A 436 21.44 -4.05 16.70
N ASN A 437 20.55 -4.72 17.43
CA ASN A 437 19.78 -5.80 16.82
C ASN A 437 18.62 -5.21 16.05
N GLU A 438 18.29 -5.83 14.93
CA GLU A 438 17.22 -5.35 14.05
C GLU A 438 16.44 -6.52 13.48
N LEU A 439 15.11 -6.45 13.58
CA LEU A 439 14.22 -7.35 12.86
C LEU A 439 13.76 -6.65 11.58
N VAL A 440 13.99 -7.31 10.46
CA VAL A 440 13.71 -6.76 9.13
C VAL A 440 12.71 -7.63 8.41
N MET A 441 11.64 -7.00 7.94
CA MET A 441 10.54 -7.59 7.19
C MET A 441 10.48 -6.90 5.83
N ARG A 442 11.14 -7.49 4.84
CA ARG A 442 11.17 -6.96 3.47
C ARG A 442 9.93 -7.44 2.74
N VAL A 443 9.04 -6.51 2.46
CA VAL A 443 7.74 -6.72 1.81
C VAL A 443 7.89 -6.88 0.29
N GLN A 444 8.84 -6.17 -0.33
CA GLN A 444 9.23 -6.36 -1.73
C GLN A 444 10.52 -5.58 -2.05
N PRO A 445 11.25 -5.95 -3.12
CA PRO A 445 11.24 -7.25 -3.80
C PRO A 445 11.87 -8.32 -2.90
N ASP A 446 11.88 -9.58 -3.36
CA ASP A 446 12.49 -10.71 -2.65
C ASP A 446 12.04 -10.79 -1.19
N GLU A 447 10.77 -11.12 -1.01
CA GLU A 447 10.09 -11.22 0.28
C GLU A 447 10.95 -11.99 1.28
N ALA A 448 11.25 -11.33 2.41
CA ALA A 448 12.20 -11.84 3.38
C ALA A 448 11.89 -11.39 4.80
N LEU A 449 12.29 -12.22 5.76
CA LEU A 449 12.27 -11.95 7.19
C LEU A 449 13.63 -12.31 7.78
N TYR A 450 14.35 -11.36 8.36
CA TYR A 450 15.67 -11.64 8.94
C TYR A 450 15.97 -10.78 10.16
N MET A 451 16.75 -11.35 11.08
CA MET A 451 17.30 -10.66 12.26
C MET A 451 18.76 -10.32 12.00
N VAL A 452 19.14 -9.08 12.25
CA VAL A 452 20.53 -8.64 12.35
C VAL A 452 20.96 -8.78 13.80
N ALA A 453 21.98 -9.61 14.05
CA ALA A 453 22.56 -9.83 15.38
C ALA A 453 24.09 -9.71 15.35
N VAL A 454 24.72 -9.57 16.51
CA VAL A 454 26.18 -9.55 16.63
C VAL A 454 26.69 -10.97 16.84
N ALA A 455 27.62 -11.42 15.99
CA ALA A 455 28.27 -12.73 16.13
C ALA A 455 29.80 -12.59 16.14
N LYS A 456 30.47 -13.58 16.74
CA LYS A 456 31.92 -13.77 16.59
C LYS A 456 32.24 -13.97 15.11
N THR A 457 33.21 -13.23 14.59
CA THR A 457 33.75 -13.48 13.25
C THR A 457 34.43 -14.86 13.22
N PRO A 458 34.07 -15.76 12.29
CA PRO A 458 34.72 -17.06 12.16
C PRO A 458 36.25 -16.92 12.00
N GLY A 459 37.01 -17.74 12.71
CA GLY A 459 38.48 -17.74 12.67
C GLY A 459 39.15 -17.75 14.04
N ILE A 460 40.48 -17.91 14.02
CA ILE A 460 41.35 -17.87 15.19
C ILE A 460 41.74 -16.42 15.45
N SER A 461 41.41 -15.92 16.63
CA SER A 461 41.85 -14.62 17.15
C SER A 461 43.09 -14.84 18.01
N ALA A 462 44.03 -13.89 18.04
CA ALA A 462 45.26 -14.01 18.84
C ALA A 462 45.02 -14.01 20.37
N GLY A 463 43.76 -13.84 20.83
CA GLY A 463 43.38 -13.89 22.23
C GLY A 463 41.90 -14.25 22.43
N VAL A 464 41.56 -14.65 23.66
CA VAL A 464 40.18 -14.82 24.14
C VAL A 464 39.71 -13.50 24.76
N GLY A 465 38.55 -12.97 24.37
CA GLY A 465 37.98 -11.74 24.96
C GLY A 465 38.02 -10.52 24.04
N ARG A 466 38.86 -9.52 24.35
CA ARG A 466 38.91 -8.21 23.65
C ARG A 466 39.40 -8.30 22.20
N ASP A 467 40.34 -9.21 21.92
CA ASP A 467 40.94 -9.35 20.58
C ASP A 467 40.08 -10.18 19.61
N GLU A 468 38.96 -10.70 20.10
CA GLU A 468 38.05 -11.50 19.30
C GLU A 468 37.14 -10.57 18.47
N ARG A 469 37.30 -10.63 17.15
CA ARG A 469 36.53 -9.81 16.22
C ARG A 469 35.06 -10.24 16.22
N ARG A 470 34.16 -9.26 16.24
CA ARG A 470 32.71 -9.45 16.17
C ARG A 470 32.14 -8.58 15.06
N THR A 471 31.09 -9.07 14.41
CA THR A 471 30.46 -8.38 13.29
C THR A 471 28.95 -8.61 13.32
N PRO A 472 28.15 -7.66 12.82
CA PRO A 472 26.76 -7.91 12.49
C PRO A 472 26.64 -9.06 11.48
N VAL A 473 25.66 -9.93 11.68
CA VAL A 473 25.27 -11.04 10.81
C VAL A 473 23.76 -11.04 10.62
N ALA A 474 23.30 -11.38 9.42
CA ALA A 474 21.89 -11.55 9.11
C ALA A 474 21.52 -13.05 9.21
N MET A 475 20.47 -13.37 9.95
CA MET A 475 19.92 -14.71 10.09
C MET A 475 18.43 -14.64 9.74
N GLY A 476 17.96 -15.44 8.78
CA GLY A 476 16.57 -15.32 8.38
C GLY A 476 16.08 -16.27 7.31
N LEU A 477 14.88 -15.95 6.85
CA LEU A 477 14.05 -16.63 5.87
C LEU A 477 13.91 -15.77 4.61
N ARG A 478 14.21 -16.35 3.44
CA ARG A 478 13.76 -15.84 2.14
C ARG A 478 12.60 -16.69 1.65
N TYR A 479 11.49 -16.05 1.28
CA TYR A 479 10.27 -16.76 0.90
C TYR A 479 10.50 -17.62 -0.34
N ALA A 480 11.17 -17.09 -1.35
CA ALA A 480 11.51 -17.83 -2.56
C ALA A 480 12.35 -19.08 -2.29
N SER A 481 13.18 -19.10 -1.24
CA SER A 481 14.02 -20.26 -0.91
C SER A 481 13.28 -21.32 -0.09
N GLN A 482 12.35 -20.89 0.77
CA GLN A 482 11.62 -21.78 1.67
C GLN A 482 10.32 -22.33 1.06
N PHE A 483 9.66 -21.51 0.24
CA PHE A 483 8.34 -21.77 -0.33
C PHE A 483 8.35 -21.75 -1.87
N GLY A 484 9.50 -21.49 -2.51
CA GLY A 484 9.63 -21.58 -3.97
C GLY A 484 9.66 -23.02 -4.49
N ASP A 485 9.42 -23.16 -5.79
CA ASP A 485 9.38 -24.37 -6.65
C ASP A 485 9.13 -25.73 -5.97
N GLY A 486 7.94 -26.29 -6.25
CA GLY A 486 7.50 -27.60 -5.73
C GLY A 486 6.58 -27.50 -4.50
N SER A 487 6.50 -26.31 -3.89
CA SER A 487 5.47 -25.97 -2.91
C SER A 487 4.09 -25.91 -3.61
N PRO A 488 3.03 -26.51 -3.03
CA PRO A 488 1.65 -26.27 -3.49
C PRO A 488 1.20 -24.82 -3.20
N PHE A 489 1.97 -24.05 -2.44
CA PHE A 489 1.68 -22.67 -2.04
C PHE A 489 2.47 -21.70 -2.94
N VAL A 490 1.85 -21.26 -4.04
CA VAL A 490 2.35 -20.12 -4.82
C VAL A 490 1.93 -18.85 -4.10
N SER A 491 2.87 -17.96 -3.77
CA SER A 491 2.54 -16.62 -3.25
C SER A 491 1.64 -15.90 -4.25
N GLY A 492 0.33 -15.86 -3.98
CA GLY A 492 -0.63 -15.17 -4.84
C GLY A 492 -0.39 -13.66 -4.85
N ASP A 493 -0.81 -12.99 -5.92
CA ASP A 493 -0.86 -11.52 -5.96
C ASP A 493 -1.85 -11.00 -4.90
N ALA A 494 -1.64 -9.78 -4.40
CA ALA A 494 -2.53 -9.18 -3.41
C ALA A 494 -4.00 -9.17 -3.86
N TYR A 495 -4.27 -8.93 -5.14
CA TYR A 495 -5.63 -8.89 -5.67
C TYR A 495 -6.31 -10.26 -5.68
N GLU A 496 -5.55 -11.36 -5.77
CA GLU A 496 -6.12 -12.72 -5.66
C GLU A 496 -6.77 -12.92 -4.28
N ARG A 497 -6.02 -12.59 -3.21
CA ARG A 497 -6.52 -12.69 -1.84
C ARG A 497 -7.73 -11.79 -1.62
N MET A 498 -7.66 -10.55 -2.10
CA MET A 498 -8.73 -9.56 -1.87
C MET A 498 -10.03 -9.92 -2.62
N LEU A 499 -9.93 -10.39 -3.86
CA LEU A 499 -11.08 -10.89 -4.62
C LEU A 499 -11.71 -12.10 -3.95
N LEU A 500 -10.89 -13.05 -3.47
CA LEU A 500 -11.38 -14.24 -2.77
C LEU A 500 -12.05 -13.87 -1.44
N ASN A 501 -11.44 -12.99 -0.66
CA ASN A 501 -12.00 -12.49 0.59
C ASN A 501 -13.35 -11.79 0.36
N ALA A 502 -13.46 -10.95 -0.66
CA ALA A 502 -14.72 -10.31 -1.02
C ALA A 502 -15.79 -11.33 -1.49
N ALA A 503 -15.40 -12.36 -2.24
CA ALA A 503 -16.30 -13.45 -2.61
C ALA A 503 -16.79 -14.27 -1.39
N ARG A 504 -15.97 -14.35 -0.33
CA ARG A 504 -16.29 -15.04 0.93
C ARG A 504 -16.90 -14.14 2.00
N GLY A 505 -16.98 -12.83 1.78
CA GLY A 505 -17.50 -11.88 2.77
C GLY A 505 -16.52 -11.57 3.90
N ASP A 506 -15.26 -11.99 3.77
CA ASP A 506 -14.24 -11.78 4.78
C ASP A 506 -13.59 -10.40 4.62
N GLN A 507 -13.94 -9.49 5.53
CA GLN A 507 -13.44 -8.12 5.53
C GLN A 507 -12.08 -7.95 6.25
N ALA A 508 -11.39 -9.02 6.66
CA ALA A 508 -10.13 -8.90 7.40
C ALA A 508 -9.02 -8.15 6.63
N LEU A 509 -9.09 -8.16 5.28
CA LEU A 509 -8.17 -7.44 4.38
C LEU A 509 -8.83 -6.23 3.70
N SER A 510 -9.93 -5.73 4.27
CA SER A 510 -10.63 -4.52 3.83
C SER A 510 -10.38 -3.38 4.80
N VAL A 511 -10.36 -2.15 4.28
CA VAL A 511 -10.24 -0.96 5.12
C VAL A 511 -11.64 -0.51 5.58
N SER A 512 -11.87 -0.48 6.90
CA SER A 512 -13.15 -0.04 7.45
C SER A 512 -13.32 1.48 7.40
N ALA A 513 -14.58 1.95 7.43
CA ALA A 513 -14.87 3.39 7.51
C ALA A 513 -14.30 4.04 8.77
N ALA A 514 -14.36 3.34 9.92
CA ALA A 514 -13.82 3.82 11.18
C ALA A 514 -12.30 3.98 11.14
N GLU A 515 -11.61 3.05 10.48
CA GLU A 515 -10.18 3.11 10.27
C GLU A 515 -9.77 4.27 9.35
N LEU A 516 -10.48 4.47 8.23
CA LEU A 516 -10.21 5.60 7.33
C LEU A 516 -10.46 6.95 8.00
N PHE A 517 -11.47 7.05 8.86
CA PHE A 517 -11.72 8.27 9.63
C PHE A 517 -10.52 8.64 10.50
N GLU A 518 -10.01 7.70 11.28
CA GLU A 518 -8.84 7.95 12.15
C GLU A 518 -7.55 8.17 11.34
N SER A 519 -7.37 7.43 10.24
CA SER A 519 -6.25 7.66 9.33
C SER A 519 -6.26 9.09 8.79
N TRP A 520 -7.40 9.58 8.29
CA TRP A 520 -7.51 10.95 7.81
C TRP A 520 -7.40 11.99 8.93
N ARG A 521 -7.89 11.72 10.14
CA ARG A 521 -7.67 12.59 11.31
C ARG A 521 -6.18 12.85 11.55
N ILE A 522 -5.36 11.81 11.44
CA ILE A 522 -3.91 11.88 11.71
C ILE A 522 -3.18 12.77 10.69
N PHE A 523 -3.51 12.68 9.39
CA PHE A 523 -2.75 13.37 8.34
C PHE A 523 -3.37 14.68 7.83
N THR A 524 -4.69 14.87 7.95
CA THR A 524 -5.39 16.01 7.34
C THR A 524 -4.82 17.38 7.76
N PRO A 525 -4.53 17.66 9.04
CA PRO A 525 -4.02 18.97 9.44
C PRO A 525 -2.70 19.36 8.74
N MET A 526 -1.73 18.44 8.72
CA MET A 526 -0.46 18.65 8.03
C MET A 526 -0.63 18.75 6.51
N LEU A 527 -1.49 17.91 5.92
CA LEU A 527 -1.79 17.98 4.49
C LEU A 527 -2.42 19.32 4.08
N HIS A 528 -3.34 19.85 4.88
CA HIS A 528 -3.92 21.18 4.66
C HIS A 528 -2.87 22.28 4.79
N GLN A 529 -1.96 22.17 5.76
CA GLN A 529 -0.84 23.11 5.89
C GLN A 529 0.09 23.06 4.67
N ILE A 530 0.43 21.86 4.16
CA ILE A 530 1.20 21.69 2.92
C ILE A 530 0.49 22.33 1.73
N ASP A 531 -0.81 22.08 1.56
CA ASP A 531 -1.58 22.61 0.42
C ASP A 531 -1.67 24.15 0.47
N GLN A 532 -1.74 24.75 1.67
CA GLN A 532 -1.87 26.20 1.89
C GLN A 532 -0.53 26.94 1.81
N GLU A 533 0.47 26.51 2.59
CA GLU A 533 1.78 27.17 2.68
C GLU A 533 2.69 26.79 1.52
N LYS A 534 2.43 25.64 0.90
CA LYS A 534 3.22 25.05 -0.19
C LYS A 534 4.70 25.06 0.13
N PRO A 535 5.20 24.47 1.24
CA PRO A 535 6.61 24.55 1.62
C PRO A 535 7.55 24.09 0.50
N GLN A 536 8.79 24.61 0.45
CA GLN A 536 9.75 24.17 -0.57
C GLN A 536 10.19 22.73 -0.26
N PRO A 537 9.92 21.74 -1.11
CA PRO A 537 10.54 20.43 -0.94
C PRO A 537 12.05 20.53 -1.20
N VAL A 538 12.82 19.73 -0.47
CA VAL A 538 14.26 19.57 -0.73
C VAL A 538 14.44 18.88 -2.08
N VAL A 539 15.11 19.57 -3.00
CA VAL A 539 15.37 19.02 -4.33
C VAL A 539 16.52 18.03 -4.27
N HIS A 540 16.36 16.87 -4.91
CA HIS A 540 17.38 15.82 -4.98
C HIS A 540 17.46 15.24 -6.39
N ALA A 541 18.61 14.72 -6.78
CA ALA A 541 18.74 14.06 -8.08
C ALA A 541 17.96 12.74 -8.08
N PHE A 542 17.41 12.36 -9.23
CA PHE A 542 16.82 11.03 -9.42
C PHE A 542 17.85 9.95 -9.08
N GLY A 543 17.48 8.98 -8.24
CA GLY A 543 18.37 7.94 -7.75
C GLY A 543 19.09 8.28 -6.46
N GLU A 544 18.83 9.43 -5.84
CA GLU A 544 19.46 9.86 -4.59
C GLU A 544 18.41 10.14 -3.51
N LEU A 545 18.80 10.02 -2.24
CA LEU A 545 18.00 10.52 -1.13
C LEU A 545 18.15 12.04 -0.99
N PRO A 546 17.13 12.76 -0.49
CA PRO A 546 17.26 14.19 -0.24
C PRO A 546 18.37 14.54 0.75
N ALA A 547 19.14 15.58 0.43
CA ALA A 547 20.15 16.12 1.34
C ALA A 547 19.52 16.60 2.65
N GLY A 548 20.19 16.36 3.79
CA GLY A 548 19.66 16.73 5.11
C GLY A 548 18.66 15.73 5.69
N PHE A 549 18.22 14.71 4.93
CA PHE A 549 17.25 13.73 5.41
C PHE A 549 17.80 12.89 6.58
N ILE A 550 19.05 12.45 6.48
CA ILE A 550 19.70 11.63 7.52
C ILE A 550 19.82 12.46 8.82
N GLU A 551 20.35 13.67 8.72
CA GLU A 551 20.50 14.60 9.84
C GLU A 551 19.14 14.94 10.47
N TRP A 552 18.11 15.08 9.64
CA TRP A 552 16.74 15.29 10.12
C TRP A 552 16.22 14.08 10.89
N THR A 553 16.46 12.84 10.43
CA THR A 553 16.08 11.63 11.20
C THR A 553 16.84 11.51 12.52
N GLU A 554 18.13 11.83 12.53
CA GLU A 554 18.95 11.83 13.75
C GLU A 554 18.44 12.85 14.77
N SER A 555 18.01 14.04 14.32
CA SER A 555 17.39 15.05 15.20
C SER A 555 16.09 14.59 15.86
N HIS A 556 15.44 13.56 15.31
CA HIS A 556 14.26 12.90 15.89
C HIS A 556 14.61 11.64 16.70
N GLY A 557 15.91 11.39 16.94
CA GLY A 557 16.38 10.21 17.66
C GLY A 557 16.26 8.92 16.85
N ILE A 558 16.25 9.00 15.51
CA ILE A 558 16.11 7.85 14.63
C ILE A 558 17.38 7.72 13.79
N ASP A 559 18.19 6.71 14.10
CA ASP A 559 19.32 6.35 13.27
C ASP A 559 18.85 5.40 12.14
N ILE A 560 19.01 5.85 10.90
CA ILE A 560 18.70 5.12 9.67
C ILE A 560 19.96 4.63 8.94
N SER A 561 21.13 4.72 9.57
CA SER A 561 22.39 4.24 9.01
C SER A 561 22.23 2.77 8.58
N PRO A 562 22.60 2.42 7.34
CA PRO A 562 22.47 1.06 6.85
C PRO A 562 23.26 0.12 7.77
N PRO A 563 22.71 -1.05 8.14
CA PRO A 563 23.45 -2.01 8.95
C PRO A 563 24.69 -2.46 8.17
N ALA A 564 25.79 -2.74 8.89
CA ALA A 564 27.05 -3.19 8.28
C ALA A 564 26.92 -4.48 7.43
N ARG A 565 25.79 -5.20 7.54
CA ARG A 565 25.38 -6.31 6.68
C ARG A 565 23.86 -6.28 6.48
N HIS A 566 23.42 -6.24 5.23
CA HIS A 566 22.03 -6.43 4.81
C HIS A 566 22.01 -7.44 3.67
N TRP A 567 20.90 -8.16 3.46
CA TRP A 567 20.72 -8.92 2.23
C TRP A 567 20.50 -7.94 1.09
N SER A 568 21.55 -7.62 0.34
CA SER A 568 21.48 -6.64 -0.75
C SER A 568 20.58 -7.13 -1.88
N ALA A 569 20.04 -6.19 -2.66
CA ALA A 569 19.32 -6.50 -3.89
C ALA A 569 20.18 -7.33 -4.86
N ALA A 570 21.49 -7.07 -4.95
CA ALA A 570 22.42 -7.84 -5.77
C ALA A 570 22.60 -9.30 -5.28
N GLU A 571 22.67 -9.52 -3.96
CA GLU A 571 22.69 -10.88 -3.38
C GLU A 571 21.33 -11.57 -3.52
N ALA A 572 20.23 -10.82 -3.56
CA ALA A 572 18.90 -11.34 -3.86
C ALA A 572 18.79 -11.74 -5.34
N GLU A 573 19.24 -10.90 -6.26
CA GLU A 573 19.28 -11.18 -7.70
C GLU A 573 20.20 -12.35 -8.04
N ALA A 574 21.40 -12.42 -7.45
CA ALA A 574 22.31 -13.53 -7.63
C ALA A 574 21.71 -14.85 -7.12
N HIS A 575 21.01 -14.81 -5.98
CA HIS A 575 20.33 -15.98 -5.42
C HIS A 575 19.09 -16.38 -6.23
N ALA A 576 18.31 -15.41 -6.73
CA ALA A 576 17.18 -15.66 -7.62
C ALA A 576 17.66 -16.25 -8.95
N ALA A 577 18.74 -15.73 -9.53
CA ALA A 577 19.38 -16.28 -10.71
C ALA A 577 19.87 -17.71 -10.48
N ALA A 578 20.47 -17.98 -9.31
CA ALA A 578 20.90 -19.33 -8.92
C ALA A 578 19.71 -20.28 -8.73
N ALA A 579 18.61 -19.82 -8.12
CA ALA A 579 17.38 -20.59 -7.97
C ALA A 579 16.72 -20.91 -9.32
N ILE A 580 16.64 -19.92 -10.23
CA ILE A 580 16.15 -20.13 -11.60
C ILE A 580 17.03 -21.13 -12.36
N ALA A 581 18.36 -21.03 -12.21
CA ALA A 581 19.28 -21.97 -12.82
C ALA A 581 19.10 -23.40 -12.25
N ALA A 582 18.91 -23.53 -10.94
CA ALA A 582 18.63 -24.80 -10.28
C ALA A 582 17.29 -25.39 -10.72
N ALA A 583 16.24 -24.57 -10.86
CA ALA A 583 14.93 -24.98 -11.34
C ALA A 583 14.98 -25.49 -12.79
N LYS A 584 15.68 -24.77 -13.68
CA LYS A 584 15.93 -25.22 -15.06
C LYS A 584 16.68 -26.55 -15.09
N ALA A 585 17.72 -26.69 -14.26
CA ALA A 585 18.48 -27.93 -14.16
C ALA A 585 17.61 -29.10 -13.66
N ALA A 586 16.73 -28.86 -12.68
CA ALA A 586 15.78 -29.87 -12.18
C ALA A 586 14.74 -30.27 -13.24
N GLU A 587 14.23 -29.31 -14.01
CA GLU A 587 13.29 -29.58 -15.10
C GLU A 587 13.96 -30.38 -16.23
N GLU A 588 15.19 -30.04 -16.60
CA GLU A 588 15.98 -30.81 -17.58
C GLU A 588 16.28 -32.22 -17.08
N ALA A 589 16.62 -32.38 -15.80
CA ALA A 589 16.85 -33.69 -15.19
C ALA A 589 15.57 -34.56 -15.20
N ALA A 590 14.43 -33.97 -14.85
CA ALA A 590 13.15 -34.65 -14.90
C ALA A 590 12.72 -35.01 -16.33
N ALA A 591 13.03 -34.16 -17.32
CA ALA A 591 12.78 -34.44 -18.73
C ALA A 591 13.65 -35.59 -19.25
N ARG A 592 14.93 -35.64 -18.84
CA ARG A 592 15.84 -36.75 -19.16
C ARG A 592 15.37 -38.06 -18.56
N ALA A 593 15.01 -38.07 -17.28
CA ALA A 593 14.49 -39.27 -16.62
C ALA A 593 13.25 -39.84 -17.33
N ARG A 594 12.30 -38.98 -17.73
CA ARG A 594 11.12 -39.41 -18.50
C ARG A 594 11.46 -39.95 -19.89
N ALA A 595 12.44 -39.35 -20.57
CA ALA A 595 12.90 -39.84 -21.87
C ALA A 595 13.60 -41.19 -21.76
N GLU A 596 14.25 -41.45 -20.63
CA GLU A 596 14.96 -42.70 -20.33
C GLU A 596 13.99 -43.82 -19.94
N GLU A 597 12.96 -43.51 -19.14
CA GLU A 597 11.82 -44.42 -18.89
C GLU A 597 11.07 -44.76 -20.18
N ALA A 598 10.83 -43.77 -21.05
CA ALA A 598 10.18 -43.99 -22.34
C ALA A 598 11.00 -44.87 -23.29
N LYS A 599 12.34 -44.83 -23.19
CA LYS A 599 13.24 -45.73 -23.94
C LYS A 599 13.29 -47.15 -23.38
N GLN A 600 13.15 -47.32 -22.07
CA GLN A 600 13.10 -48.65 -21.44
C GLN A 600 11.74 -49.34 -21.61
N ALA A 601 10.69 -48.57 -21.92
CA ALA A 601 9.34 -49.08 -22.18
C ALA A 601 9.09 -49.42 -23.67
N ASP A 602 10.08 -49.30 -24.56
CA ASP A 602 9.95 -49.68 -25.97
C ASP A 602 10.07 -51.21 -26.15
N PRO A 603 9.00 -51.94 -26.52
CA PRO A 603 9.01 -53.40 -26.63
C PRO A 603 9.83 -53.95 -27.81
N PHE A 604 10.42 -53.08 -28.63
CA PHE A 604 11.07 -53.46 -29.90
C PHE A 604 12.60 -53.40 -29.88
N SER A 605 13.25 -53.20 -28.73
CA SER A 605 14.72 -53.15 -28.64
C SER A 605 15.40 -54.52 -28.44
N ASP A 606 14.66 -55.62 -28.39
CA ASP A 606 15.22 -56.98 -28.27
C ASP A 606 15.47 -57.59 -29.68
N PRO A 607 16.72 -57.83 -30.09
CA PRO A 607 17.04 -58.40 -31.41
C PRO A 607 16.62 -59.88 -31.57
N SER A 608 16.09 -60.52 -30.54
CA SER A 608 15.71 -61.94 -30.57
C SER A 608 14.39 -62.24 -31.31
N PHE A 609 13.67 -61.22 -31.80
CA PHE A 609 12.39 -61.37 -32.51
C PHE A 609 12.48 -61.25 -34.05
N MET A 610 13.65 -61.45 -34.65
CA MET A 610 13.76 -61.72 -36.09
C MET A 610 14.30 -63.12 -36.35
N LEU A 611 13.40 -64.09 -36.51
CA LEU A 611 13.60 -65.33 -37.26
C LEU A 611 12.26 -65.89 -37.75
#